data_AF-H5YNC3-F1
#
_entry.id   AF-H5YNC3-F1
#
_cell.length_a   1.000
_cell.length_b   1.000
_cell.length_c   1.000
_cell.angle_alpha   90.00
_cell.angle_beta   90.00
_cell.angle_gamma   90.00
#
_symmetry.space_group_name_H-M   'P 1'
#
loop_
_entity.id
_entity.type
_entity.pdbx_description
1 polymer ?
#
loop_
_entity_poly.entity_id
_entity_poly.type
_entity_poly.pdbx_seq_one_letter_code
_entity_poly.pdbx_strand_id
1 'polypeptide(L)'
;MSMSMSRRMLGVLASLSLTLTAASAQTRDVAGGRDYPGIGRFAGSVITGYAMKDFDAARMQAAPFRDGQPVDARRLEGRVFRIAYRTNPGPSILEVSRNFETQLAKAGFETLLACDTDACGAIPFTEAIDTLPVPQMWVDGFNYRYYAGRKTEGGRETFASVLVSQNNQDITAQVTVAELGAIANKMVDAAAMAKGLGETGHIALYGIYFDTDKAVLKPESRPTLEQIAKLLTSQPQLNVFIVGHTDSQGAYEYNLDLSKRRAEAVAAELVKSFRIAQARLRTAGVGLLAPVGSNATDAGRALNRRVELVAP
;
A
#
# COMPACT_ATOMS: atom_id res chain seq x y z
N MET A 1 -38.04 10.78 75.52
CA MET A 1 -36.85 10.08 74.98
C MET A 1 -37.28 9.43 73.68
N SER A 2 -37.05 10.09 72.55
CA SER A 2 -35.87 9.93 71.66
C SER A 2 -36.15 8.93 70.53
N MET A 3 -36.25 9.48 69.30
CA MET A 3 -35.70 9.00 68.00
C MET A 3 -36.07 7.57 67.51
N SER A 4 -36.16 7.21 66.23
CA SER A 4 -35.90 7.82 64.92
C SER A 4 -36.40 6.84 63.83
N MET A 5 -36.81 7.38 62.69
CA MET A 5 -36.99 6.71 61.39
C MET A 5 -35.80 5.80 61.01
N SER A 6 -36.04 4.77 60.19
CA SER A 6 -35.51 4.74 58.80
C SER A 6 -35.84 3.44 58.06
N ARG A 7 -36.10 3.61 56.76
CA ARG A 7 -36.48 2.64 55.73
C ARG A 7 -35.36 1.63 55.45
N ARG A 8 -35.71 0.36 55.31
CA ARG A 8 -34.81 -0.67 54.73
C ARG A 8 -34.84 -0.56 53.21
N MET A 9 -33.72 -0.14 52.65
CA MET A 9 -33.43 -0.08 51.22
C MET A 9 -32.81 -1.43 50.81
N LEU A 10 -33.49 -2.17 49.93
CA LEU A 10 -32.98 -3.40 49.33
C LEU A 10 -31.94 -3.03 48.26
N GLY A 11 -30.66 -3.28 48.53
CA GLY A 11 -29.58 -3.10 47.56
C GLY A 11 -29.46 -4.33 46.66
N VAL A 12 -29.70 -4.15 45.36
CA VAL A 12 -29.39 -5.13 44.31
C VAL A 12 -27.88 -5.08 44.06
N LEU A 13 -27.15 -6.13 44.44
CA LEU A 13 -25.76 -6.31 44.02
C LEU A 13 -25.75 -6.67 42.52
N ALA A 14 -25.38 -5.71 41.67
CA ALA A 14 -24.99 -5.99 40.30
C ALA A 14 -23.56 -6.55 40.28
N SER A 15 -23.44 -7.86 40.09
CA SER A 15 -22.17 -8.53 39.83
C SER A 15 -21.63 -8.09 38.47
N LEU A 16 -20.67 -7.17 38.48
CA LEU A 16 -19.92 -6.74 37.31
C LEU A 16 -18.93 -7.86 36.94
N SER A 17 -19.36 -8.78 36.08
CA SER A 17 -18.48 -9.80 35.50
C SER A 17 -17.44 -9.13 34.61
N LEU A 18 -16.24 -8.94 35.17
CA LEU A 18 -15.05 -8.56 34.41
C LEU A 18 -14.71 -9.73 33.46
N THR A 19 -15.12 -9.63 32.20
CA THR A 19 -14.63 -10.56 31.17
C THR A 19 -13.15 -10.24 30.95
N LEU A 20 -12.26 -10.98 31.62
CA LEU A 20 -10.88 -11.09 31.17
C LEU A 20 -10.92 -11.66 29.75
N THR A 21 -10.75 -10.81 28.75
CA THR A 21 -10.30 -11.28 27.44
C THR A 21 -8.89 -11.83 27.64
N ALA A 22 -8.79 -13.13 27.91
CA ALA A 22 -7.54 -13.84 27.74
C ALA A 22 -7.04 -13.50 26.32
N ALA A 23 -5.84 -12.94 26.21
CA ALA A 23 -5.19 -12.71 24.94
C ALA A 23 -5.09 -14.08 24.25
N SER A 24 -6.02 -14.37 23.35
CA SER A 24 -6.02 -15.62 22.61
C SER A 24 -4.77 -15.62 21.76
N ALA A 25 -3.80 -16.47 22.10
CA ALA A 25 -2.68 -16.73 21.21
C ALA A 25 -3.27 -17.06 19.84
N GLN A 26 -2.90 -16.27 18.83
CA GLN A 26 -3.39 -16.48 17.48
C GLN A 26 -2.98 -17.89 17.05
N THR A 27 -3.95 -18.76 16.82
CA THR A 27 -3.74 -20.19 16.49
C THR A 27 -4.04 -20.49 15.02
N ARG A 28 -4.41 -19.47 14.25
CA ARG A 28 -4.75 -19.56 12.83
C ARG A 28 -4.09 -18.44 12.06
N ASP A 29 -3.78 -18.71 10.82
CA ASP A 29 -3.27 -17.71 9.89
C ASP A 29 -4.27 -16.54 9.76
N VAL A 30 -3.74 -15.32 9.60
CA VAL A 30 -4.55 -14.18 9.18
C VAL A 30 -5.23 -14.47 7.83
N ALA A 31 -6.41 -13.89 7.61
CA ALA A 31 -7.15 -14.05 6.36
C ALA A 31 -6.29 -13.65 5.16
N GLY A 32 -6.22 -14.54 4.15
CA GLY A 32 -5.40 -14.33 2.95
C GLY A 32 -3.90 -14.53 3.14
N GLY A 33 -3.44 -14.86 4.35
CA GLY A 33 -2.05 -15.19 4.64
C GLY A 33 -1.60 -16.45 3.90
N ARG A 34 -0.43 -16.37 3.27
CA ARG A 34 0.21 -17.49 2.57
C ARG A 34 1.72 -17.32 2.60
N ASP A 35 2.43 -18.45 2.59
CA ASP A 35 3.89 -18.47 2.50
C ASP A 35 4.34 -17.95 1.12
N TYR A 36 5.58 -17.49 1.02
CA TYR A 36 6.14 -17.11 -0.28
C TYR A 36 6.47 -18.38 -1.09
N PRO A 37 6.18 -18.44 -2.40
CA PRO A 37 6.49 -19.61 -3.21
C PRO A 37 7.96 -20.04 -3.10
N GLY A 38 8.21 -21.27 -2.65
CA GLY A 38 9.55 -21.81 -2.46
C GLY A 38 10.24 -21.46 -1.13
N ILE A 39 9.66 -20.59 -0.31
CA ILE A 39 10.14 -20.28 1.06
C ILE A 39 8.97 -20.55 2.03
N GLY A 40 8.93 -21.77 2.56
CA GLY A 40 7.95 -22.18 3.55
C GLY A 40 8.25 -21.63 4.94
N ARG A 41 7.24 -21.64 5.81
CA ARG A 41 7.40 -21.29 7.22
C ARG A 41 8.11 -22.39 8.01
N PHE A 42 8.58 -22.04 9.22
CA PHE A 42 9.00 -23.04 10.20
C PHE A 42 7.78 -23.87 10.66
N ALA A 43 7.92 -25.20 10.71
CA ALA A 43 6.82 -26.12 10.96
C ALA A 43 6.06 -25.78 12.26
N GLY A 44 4.73 -25.80 12.19
CA GLY A 44 3.85 -25.44 13.31
C GLY A 44 3.67 -23.94 13.55
N SER A 45 4.35 -23.08 12.79
CA SER A 45 4.15 -21.62 12.90
C SER A 45 2.86 -21.15 12.24
N VAL A 46 2.31 -20.06 12.75
CA VAL A 46 1.13 -19.38 12.21
C VAL A 46 1.52 -18.06 11.57
N ILE A 47 0.84 -17.65 10.49
CA ILE A 47 0.99 -16.31 9.91
C ILE A 47 0.21 -15.32 10.75
N THR A 48 0.94 -14.43 11.43
CA THR A 48 0.39 -13.34 12.24
C THR A 48 0.21 -12.04 11.46
N GLY A 49 0.86 -11.92 10.30
CA GLY A 49 0.70 -10.77 9.41
C GLY A 49 1.08 -11.08 7.98
N TYR A 50 0.36 -10.49 7.04
CA TYR A 50 0.61 -10.67 5.61
C TYR A 50 0.34 -9.37 4.87
N ALA A 51 1.33 -8.90 4.11
CA ALA A 51 1.16 -7.79 3.17
C ALA A 51 1.86 -8.13 1.85
N MET A 52 1.15 -7.96 0.75
CA MET A 52 1.70 -8.01 -0.60
C MET A 52 1.28 -6.73 -1.32
N LYS A 53 2.26 -6.03 -1.90
CA LYS A 53 2.02 -4.88 -2.76
C LYS A 53 2.72 -5.10 -4.09
N ASP A 54 2.00 -4.88 -5.18
CA ASP A 54 2.53 -5.00 -6.55
C ASP A 54 3.71 -4.05 -6.84
N PHE A 55 3.75 -2.93 -6.12
CA PHE A 55 4.86 -1.99 -6.16
C PHE A 55 4.98 -1.29 -4.80
N ASP A 56 6.10 -1.47 -4.12
CA ASP A 56 6.45 -0.83 -2.84
C ASP A 56 7.99 -0.75 -2.73
N ALA A 57 8.47 -0.13 -1.65
CA ALA A 57 9.88 -0.18 -1.27
C ALA A 57 10.09 -1.10 -0.07
N ALA A 58 11.27 -1.73 0.01
CA ALA A 58 11.77 -2.43 1.18
C ALA A 58 13.22 -2.04 1.47
N ARG A 59 13.52 -1.73 2.73
CA ARG A 59 14.89 -1.58 3.24
C ARG A 59 15.48 -2.93 3.61
N MET A 60 16.69 -3.21 3.11
CA MET A 60 17.46 -4.43 3.40
C MET A 60 18.91 -4.07 3.71
N GLN A 61 19.53 -4.82 4.61
CA GLN A 61 20.95 -4.69 4.93
C GLN A 61 21.70 -5.89 4.35
N ALA A 62 22.73 -5.63 3.54
CA ALA A 62 23.56 -6.69 2.94
C ALA A 62 24.95 -6.81 3.60
N ALA A 63 25.22 -5.99 4.61
CA ALA A 63 26.42 -6.07 5.46
C ALA A 63 26.08 -5.68 6.90
N PRO A 64 26.87 -6.11 7.90
CA PRO A 64 26.73 -5.65 9.28
C PRO A 64 26.86 -4.13 9.41
N PHE A 65 26.23 -3.57 10.44
CA PHE A 65 26.48 -2.18 10.81
C PHE A 65 27.90 -2.02 11.36
N ARG A 66 28.47 -0.84 11.15
CA ARG A 66 29.74 -0.41 11.77
C ARG A 66 29.54 0.96 12.38
N ASP A 67 29.99 1.14 13.62
CA ASP A 67 29.85 2.38 14.36
C ASP A 67 28.39 2.90 14.42
N GLY A 68 27.44 1.97 14.51
CA GLY A 68 26.00 2.26 14.54
C GLY A 68 25.40 2.69 13.19
N GLN A 69 26.17 2.61 12.10
CA GLN A 69 25.75 3.04 10.76
C GLN A 69 25.64 1.86 9.79
N PRO A 70 24.70 1.92 8.82
CA PRO A 70 24.60 0.92 7.76
C PRO A 70 25.82 0.97 6.83
N VAL A 71 26.36 -0.21 6.50
CA VAL A 71 27.48 -0.35 5.55
C VAL A 71 27.01 -0.64 4.13
N ASP A 72 25.98 -1.49 3.97
CA ASP A 72 25.34 -1.79 2.68
C ASP A 72 23.82 -1.79 2.88
N ALA A 73 23.26 -0.57 2.94
CA ALA A 73 21.81 -0.35 2.98
C ALA A 73 21.25 -0.30 1.56
N ARG A 74 20.31 -1.19 1.29
CA ARG A 74 19.63 -1.31 0.00
C ARG A 74 18.20 -0.85 0.11
N ARG A 75 17.78 -0.04 -0.87
CA ARG A 75 16.39 0.32 -1.10
C ARG A 75 15.90 -0.44 -2.33
N LEU A 76 15.07 -1.44 -2.08
CA LEU A 76 14.59 -2.38 -3.08
C LEU A 76 13.18 -1.97 -3.50
N GLU A 77 12.95 -1.76 -4.79
CA GLU A 77 11.66 -1.31 -5.31
C GLU A 77 11.11 -2.32 -6.33
N GLY A 78 9.83 -2.67 -6.16
CA GLY A 78 9.18 -3.71 -6.96
C GLY A 78 8.02 -4.35 -6.22
N ARG A 79 7.67 -5.58 -6.56
CA ARG A 79 6.64 -6.30 -5.82
C ARG A 79 7.23 -6.76 -4.48
N VAL A 80 6.63 -6.31 -3.37
CA VAL A 80 7.12 -6.58 -2.03
C VAL A 80 6.11 -7.42 -1.25
N PHE A 81 6.61 -8.50 -0.66
CA PHE A 81 5.93 -9.36 0.28
C PHE A 81 6.53 -9.15 1.67
N ARG A 82 5.68 -9.04 2.70
CA ARG A 82 6.07 -9.10 4.11
C ARG A 82 5.16 -10.12 4.79
N ILE A 83 5.76 -11.15 5.36
CA ILE A 83 5.04 -12.26 6.00
C ILE A 83 5.61 -12.42 7.39
N ALA A 84 4.78 -12.19 8.41
CA ALA A 84 5.14 -12.39 9.81
C ALA A 84 4.59 -13.72 10.31
N TYR A 85 5.43 -14.44 11.04
CA TYR A 85 5.14 -15.72 11.65
C TYR A 85 5.35 -15.65 13.15
N ARG A 86 4.57 -16.43 13.89
CA ARG A 86 4.86 -16.78 15.29
C ARG A 86 4.99 -18.30 15.38
N THR A 87 6.06 -18.77 16.01
CA THR A 87 6.27 -20.20 16.21
C THR A 87 5.46 -20.73 17.38
N ASN A 88 5.28 -22.04 17.44
CA ASN A 88 4.89 -22.68 18.69
C ASN A 88 6.05 -22.62 19.70
N PRO A 89 5.78 -22.78 21.01
CA PRO A 89 6.83 -22.91 22.02
C PRO A 89 7.73 -24.13 21.78
N GLY A 90 8.97 -24.08 22.26
CA GLY A 90 9.92 -25.20 22.21
C GLY A 90 11.16 -25.01 21.33
N PRO A 91 11.06 -24.55 20.06
CA PRO A 91 12.24 -24.41 19.23
C PRO A 91 13.15 -23.29 19.73
N SER A 92 14.43 -23.39 19.42
CA SER A 92 15.38 -22.30 19.69
C SER A 92 15.36 -21.27 18.56
N ILE A 93 15.68 -20.00 18.85
CA ILE A 93 15.85 -18.99 17.80
C ILE A 93 16.88 -19.43 16.75
N LEU A 94 17.94 -20.15 17.15
CA LEU A 94 18.95 -20.68 16.23
C LEU A 94 18.36 -21.69 15.25
N GLU A 95 17.55 -22.63 15.74
CA GLU A 95 16.89 -23.65 14.91
C GLU A 95 15.96 -22.99 13.88
N VAL A 96 15.12 -22.05 14.33
CA VAL A 96 14.19 -21.32 13.46
C VAL A 96 14.96 -20.56 12.37
N SER A 97 16.01 -19.82 12.75
CA SER A 97 16.84 -19.07 11.80
C SER A 97 17.52 -19.99 10.78
N ARG A 98 18.19 -21.06 11.22
CA ARG A 98 18.89 -21.98 10.31
C ARG A 98 17.95 -22.71 9.37
N ASN A 99 16.71 -22.98 9.80
CA ASN A 99 15.71 -23.56 8.92
C ASN A 99 15.32 -22.61 7.79
N PHE A 100 15.06 -21.33 8.09
CA PHE A 100 14.82 -20.32 7.06
C PHE A 100 16.00 -20.17 6.12
N GLU A 101 17.23 -20.03 6.64
CA GLU A 101 18.45 -19.94 5.83
C GLU A 101 18.57 -21.12 4.84
N THR A 102 18.31 -22.34 5.32
CA THR A 102 18.33 -23.56 4.49
C THR A 102 17.26 -23.50 3.39
N GLN A 103 16.07 -23.00 3.69
CA GLN A 103 15.00 -22.84 2.71
C GLN A 103 15.33 -21.80 1.65
N LEU A 104 15.90 -20.65 2.04
CA LEU A 104 16.37 -19.63 1.11
C LEU A 104 17.48 -20.15 0.19
N ALA A 105 18.46 -20.88 0.74
CA ALA A 105 19.51 -21.50 -0.05
C ALA A 105 18.93 -22.52 -1.05
N LYS A 106 17.99 -23.38 -0.62
CA LYS A 106 17.28 -24.32 -1.52
C LYS A 106 16.45 -23.63 -2.59
N ALA A 107 15.91 -22.44 -2.29
CA ALA A 107 15.19 -21.60 -3.24
C ALA A 107 16.13 -20.84 -4.21
N GLY A 108 17.45 -20.99 -4.08
CA GLY A 108 18.46 -20.44 -4.98
C GLY A 108 18.97 -19.05 -4.60
N PHE A 109 18.75 -18.61 -3.36
CA PHE A 109 19.30 -17.32 -2.90
C PHE A 109 20.78 -17.49 -2.48
N GLU A 110 21.65 -16.67 -3.07
CA GLU A 110 23.01 -16.44 -2.62
C GLU A 110 22.99 -15.58 -1.35
N THR A 111 23.70 -16.02 -0.31
CA THR A 111 23.83 -15.27 0.95
C THR A 111 24.56 -13.94 0.74
N LEU A 112 23.95 -12.86 1.19
CA LEU A 112 24.59 -11.55 1.33
C LEU A 112 25.05 -11.31 2.76
N LEU A 113 24.18 -11.61 3.72
CA LEU A 113 24.43 -11.42 5.15
C LEU A 113 23.76 -12.52 5.96
N ALA A 114 24.47 -13.02 6.98
CA ALA A 114 23.90 -13.83 8.05
C ALA A 114 24.61 -13.42 9.35
N CYS A 115 23.85 -12.94 10.34
CA CYS A 115 24.41 -12.48 11.60
C CYS A 115 23.41 -12.67 12.75
N ASP A 116 23.94 -12.78 13.97
CA ASP A 116 23.17 -12.59 15.20
C ASP A 116 23.27 -11.13 15.69
N THR A 117 22.61 -10.83 16.80
CA THR A 117 22.44 -9.47 17.32
C THR A 117 23.75 -8.67 17.38
N ASP A 118 24.78 -9.25 17.99
CA ASP A 118 26.07 -8.56 18.15
C ASP A 118 26.78 -8.41 16.81
N ALA A 119 26.82 -9.47 16.00
CA ALA A 119 27.48 -9.45 14.71
C ALA A 119 26.77 -8.56 13.68
N CYS A 120 25.47 -8.31 13.82
CA CYS A 120 24.73 -7.39 12.95
C CYS A 120 24.96 -5.91 13.31
N GLY A 121 25.34 -5.61 14.56
CA GLY A 121 25.50 -4.24 15.07
C GLY A 121 24.34 -3.77 15.96
N ALA A 122 23.74 -4.69 16.73
CA ALA A 122 22.77 -4.43 17.80
C ALA A 122 21.48 -3.71 17.34
N ILE A 123 20.85 -2.93 18.24
CA ILE A 123 19.52 -2.33 18.05
C ILE A 123 19.41 -1.45 16.78
N PRO A 124 20.38 -0.56 16.46
CA PRO A 124 20.26 0.32 15.29
C PRO A 124 20.01 -0.42 13.97
N PHE A 125 20.52 -1.66 13.86
CA PHE A 125 20.29 -2.52 12.72
C PHE A 125 18.80 -2.85 12.52
N THR A 126 18.08 -3.17 13.60
CA THR A 126 16.66 -3.54 13.53
C THR A 126 15.75 -2.36 13.20
N GLU A 127 16.11 -1.14 13.61
CA GLU A 127 15.38 0.10 13.28
C GLU A 127 15.50 0.46 11.77
N ALA A 128 16.56 -0.05 11.13
CA ALA A 128 16.81 0.13 9.70
C ALA A 128 16.13 -0.91 8.81
N ILE A 129 15.30 -1.80 9.36
CA ILE A 129 14.56 -2.84 8.65
C ILE A 129 13.06 -2.54 8.70
N ASP A 130 12.37 -2.65 7.56
CA ASP A 130 10.92 -2.45 7.49
C ASP A 130 10.17 -3.69 7.96
N THR A 131 9.59 -3.62 9.15
CA THR A 131 8.74 -4.68 9.71
C THR A 131 7.26 -4.34 9.64
N LEU A 132 6.41 -5.37 9.65
CA LEU A 132 4.97 -5.22 9.82
C LEU A 132 4.67 -4.60 11.20
N PRO A 133 3.59 -3.81 11.34
CA PRO A 133 3.28 -3.15 12.60
C PRO A 133 2.88 -4.16 13.69
N VAL A 134 3.11 -3.79 14.96
CA VAL A 134 2.51 -4.47 16.11
C VAL A 134 0.98 -4.44 15.97
N PRO A 135 0.25 -5.54 16.26
CA PRO A 135 0.71 -6.79 16.89
C PRO A 135 1.16 -7.89 15.93
N GLN A 136 1.30 -7.62 14.63
CA GLN A 136 1.60 -8.64 13.62
C GLN A 136 3.04 -9.15 13.70
N MET A 137 4.00 -8.23 13.87
CA MET A 137 5.41 -8.54 14.07
C MET A 137 5.90 -7.78 15.31
N TRP A 138 6.50 -8.52 16.24
CA TRP A 138 7.24 -7.95 17.36
C TRP A 138 8.72 -8.20 17.11
N VAL A 139 9.57 -7.22 17.42
CA VAL A 139 11.03 -7.35 17.35
C VAL A 139 11.61 -6.94 18.69
N ASP A 140 12.29 -7.87 19.33
CA ASP A 140 13.24 -7.61 20.39
C ASP A 140 14.62 -7.30 19.78
N GLY A 141 15.03 -6.04 19.87
CA GLY A 141 16.31 -5.56 19.34
C GLY A 141 17.53 -6.09 20.10
N PHE A 142 17.34 -6.76 21.23
CA PHE A 142 18.41 -7.38 22.02
C PHE A 142 18.58 -8.89 21.75
N ASN A 143 17.62 -9.51 21.05
CA ASN A 143 17.68 -10.93 20.73
C ASN A 143 17.01 -11.21 19.38
N TYR A 144 17.83 -11.12 18.33
CA TYR A 144 17.44 -11.41 16.97
C TYR A 144 18.57 -12.04 16.17
N ARG A 145 18.18 -12.66 15.06
CA ARG A 145 19.04 -13.12 13.98
C ARG A 145 18.52 -12.61 12.66
N TYR A 146 19.45 -12.29 11.76
CA TYR A 146 19.12 -11.76 10.45
C TYR A 146 19.83 -12.53 9.35
N TYR A 147 19.08 -12.77 8.27
CA TYR A 147 19.61 -13.27 7.01
C TYR A 147 19.15 -12.36 5.88
N ALA A 148 20.02 -12.12 4.90
CA ALA A 148 19.66 -11.54 3.61
C ALA A 148 20.34 -12.31 2.48
N GLY A 149 19.63 -12.49 1.38
CA GLY A 149 20.15 -13.11 0.17
C GLY A 149 19.56 -12.51 -1.09
N ARG A 150 20.22 -12.79 -2.22
CA ARG A 150 19.78 -12.40 -3.56
C ARG A 150 19.66 -13.62 -4.48
N LYS A 151 18.77 -13.54 -5.44
CA LYS A 151 18.64 -14.52 -6.53
C LYS A 151 18.44 -13.76 -7.84
N THR A 152 19.06 -14.25 -8.91
CA THR A 152 18.82 -13.75 -10.27
C THR A 152 18.29 -14.89 -11.14
N GLU A 153 17.09 -14.74 -11.67
CA GLU A 153 16.42 -15.76 -12.48
C GLU A 153 15.74 -15.10 -13.68
N GLY A 154 16.03 -15.57 -14.90
CA GLY A 154 15.47 -14.99 -16.12
C GLY A 154 15.75 -13.49 -16.30
N GLY A 155 16.87 -12.99 -15.77
CA GLY A 155 17.22 -11.57 -15.79
C GLY A 155 16.48 -10.70 -14.77
N ARG A 156 15.65 -11.30 -13.88
CA ARG A 156 15.02 -10.60 -12.76
C ARG A 156 15.77 -10.87 -11.47
N GLU A 157 16.11 -9.80 -10.75
CA GLU A 157 16.67 -9.89 -9.41
C GLU A 157 15.56 -9.96 -8.36
N THR A 158 15.73 -10.87 -7.41
CA THR A 158 14.86 -11.02 -6.24
C THR A 158 15.73 -11.01 -5.01
N PHE A 159 15.34 -10.22 -4.03
CA PHE A 159 16.02 -10.12 -2.74
C PHE A 159 15.10 -10.65 -1.66
N ALA A 160 15.65 -11.39 -0.69
CA ALA A 160 14.89 -11.85 0.46
C ALA A 160 15.67 -11.62 1.75
N SER A 161 14.97 -11.19 2.81
CA SER A 161 15.50 -11.15 4.16
C SER A 161 14.60 -11.87 5.14
N VAL A 162 15.22 -12.40 6.19
CA VAL A 162 14.53 -12.99 7.33
C VAL A 162 15.06 -12.36 8.60
N LEU A 163 14.17 -11.76 9.37
CA LEU A 163 14.44 -11.30 10.72
C LEU A 163 13.71 -12.22 11.70
N VAL A 164 14.46 -13.03 12.45
CA VAL A 164 13.92 -13.85 13.53
C VAL A 164 14.24 -13.17 14.83
N SER A 165 13.25 -12.97 15.69
CA SER A 165 13.41 -12.32 16.98
C SER A 165 12.76 -13.14 18.08
N GLN A 166 13.34 -13.11 19.28
CA GLN A 166 12.84 -13.83 20.42
C GLN A 166 12.69 -12.89 21.61
N ASN A 167 11.49 -12.83 22.17
CA ASN A 167 11.21 -12.17 23.44
C ASN A 167 10.68 -13.22 24.42
N ASN A 168 11.41 -13.48 25.51
CA ASN A 168 11.13 -14.60 26.42
C ASN A 168 11.04 -15.95 25.67
N GLN A 169 9.88 -16.58 25.66
CA GLN A 169 9.62 -17.86 24.96
C GLN A 169 8.98 -17.67 23.58
N ASP A 170 8.58 -16.44 23.22
CA ASP A 170 7.92 -16.15 21.96
C ASP A 170 8.95 -15.85 20.88
N ILE A 171 8.95 -16.67 19.83
CA ILE A 171 9.76 -16.43 18.63
C ILE A 171 8.84 -15.95 17.50
N THR A 172 9.17 -14.77 16.97
CA THR A 172 8.57 -14.19 15.79
C THR A 172 9.59 -14.19 14.65
N ALA A 173 9.10 -14.33 13.42
CA ALA A 173 9.93 -14.20 12.24
C ALA A 173 9.21 -13.36 11.20
N GLN A 174 9.92 -12.44 10.54
CA GLN A 174 9.42 -11.81 9.32
C GLN A 174 10.27 -12.23 8.15
N VAL A 175 9.62 -12.74 7.11
CA VAL A 175 10.19 -12.91 5.77
C VAL A 175 9.77 -11.72 4.92
N THR A 176 10.73 -11.00 4.38
CA THR A 176 10.51 -9.94 3.39
C THR A 176 11.09 -10.38 2.06
N VAL A 177 10.30 -10.38 0.99
CA VAL A 177 10.78 -10.66 -0.37
C VAL A 177 10.47 -9.48 -1.28
N ALA A 178 11.47 -8.99 -2.00
CA ALA A 178 11.34 -7.94 -3.00
C ALA A 178 11.73 -8.50 -4.38
N GLU A 179 10.73 -8.66 -5.25
CA GLU A 179 10.91 -8.97 -6.67
C GLU A 179 11.13 -7.64 -7.41
N LEU A 180 12.37 -7.36 -7.84
CA LEU A 180 12.68 -6.08 -8.46
C LEU A 180 11.98 -5.93 -9.80
N GLY A 181 11.45 -4.74 -10.05
CA GLY A 181 10.76 -4.42 -11.28
C GLY A 181 10.53 -2.92 -11.41
N ALA A 182 10.28 -2.47 -12.64
CA ALA A 182 9.85 -1.10 -12.87
C ALA A 182 8.41 -0.93 -12.40
N ILE A 183 8.08 0.28 -11.91
CA ILE A 183 6.69 0.63 -11.62
C ILE A 183 5.88 0.51 -12.90
N ALA A 184 4.80 -0.28 -12.85
CA ALA A 184 3.82 -0.23 -13.92
C ALA A 184 3.19 1.16 -13.91
N ASN A 185 3.18 1.84 -15.06
CA ASN A 185 2.46 3.11 -15.19
C ASN A 185 0.96 2.82 -15.09
N LYS A 186 0.42 2.92 -13.86
CA LYS A 186 -1.02 2.75 -13.57
C LYS A 186 -1.82 4.01 -13.89
N MET A 187 -1.24 5.02 -14.54
CA MET A 187 -2.04 6.06 -15.18
C MET A 187 -2.86 5.41 -16.29
N VAL A 188 -4.16 5.71 -16.33
CA VAL A 188 -5.10 5.20 -17.34
C VAL A 188 -4.48 5.37 -18.73
N ASP A 189 -4.16 4.26 -19.39
CA ASP A 189 -3.59 4.28 -20.74
C ASP A 189 -4.68 4.30 -21.81
N ALA A 190 -4.31 4.54 -23.07
CA ALA A 190 -5.27 4.63 -24.17
C ALA A 190 -6.15 3.36 -24.32
N ALA A 191 -5.63 2.18 -23.99
CA ALA A 191 -6.37 0.92 -24.09
C ALA A 191 -7.41 0.80 -22.97
N ALA A 192 -7.04 1.17 -21.74
CA ALA A 192 -7.97 1.25 -20.62
C ALA A 192 -9.06 2.30 -20.88
N MET A 193 -8.73 3.45 -21.48
CA MET A 193 -9.72 4.45 -21.88
C MET A 193 -10.69 3.91 -22.94
N ALA A 194 -10.17 3.27 -24.00
CA ALA A 194 -11.01 2.66 -25.02
C ALA A 194 -11.97 1.62 -24.42
N LYS A 195 -11.45 0.78 -23.51
CA LYS A 195 -12.25 -0.24 -22.81
C LYS A 195 -13.35 0.40 -21.95
N GLY A 196 -13.03 1.39 -21.12
CA GLY A 196 -14.01 2.08 -20.28
C GLY A 196 -15.09 2.80 -21.08
N LEU A 197 -14.71 3.49 -22.15
CA LEU A 197 -15.67 4.13 -23.05
C LEU A 197 -16.58 3.09 -23.75
N GLY A 198 -16.06 1.92 -24.12
CA GLY A 198 -16.83 0.86 -24.77
C GLY A 198 -17.76 0.08 -23.82
N GLU A 199 -17.31 -0.19 -22.58
CA GLU A 199 -18.05 -1.04 -21.63
C GLU A 199 -18.98 -0.23 -20.72
N THR A 200 -18.53 0.93 -20.23
CA THR A 200 -19.27 1.74 -19.25
C THR A 200 -19.70 3.10 -19.77
N GLY A 201 -19.34 3.44 -21.01
CA GLY A 201 -19.65 4.74 -21.62
C GLY A 201 -18.84 5.90 -21.04
N HIS A 202 -17.98 5.68 -20.05
CA HIS A 202 -17.17 6.73 -19.43
C HIS A 202 -15.94 6.15 -18.73
N ILE A 203 -14.95 7.00 -18.45
CA ILE A 203 -13.77 6.68 -17.65
C ILE A 203 -13.22 7.91 -16.92
N ALA A 204 -12.88 7.75 -15.64
CA ALA A 204 -12.25 8.79 -14.84
C ALA A 204 -10.73 8.90 -15.05
N LEU A 205 -10.25 10.13 -15.15
CA LEU A 205 -8.86 10.50 -15.40
C LEU A 205 -8.25 11.18 -14.17
N TYR A 206 -7.76 10.40 -13.22
CA TYR A 206 -7.16 10.91 -11.98
C TYR A 206 -5.75 11.51 -12.16
N GLY A 207 -5.17 11.41 -13.36
CA GLY A 207 -3.86 11.98 -13.70
C GLY A 207 -3.92 13.35 -14.37
N ILE A 208 -5.01 14.11 -14.18
CA ILE A 208 -5.15 15.50 -14.66
C ILE A 208 -5.17 16.42 -13.43
N TYR A 209 -4.21 17.34 -13.36
CA TYR A 209 -3.97 18.17 -12.19
C TYR A 209 -4.15 19.65 -12.48
N PHE A 210 -4.71 20.36 -11.52
CA PHE A 210 -4.88 21.81 -11.54
C PHE A 210 -4.33 22.41 -10.25
N ASP A 211 -3.89 23.66 -10.32
CA ASP A 211 -3.67 24.44 -9.10
C ASP A 211 -4.99 24.62 -8.33
N THR A 212 -4.87 24.79 -7.00
CA THR A 212 -6.00 25.09 -6.13
C THR A 212 -6.76 26.29 -6.67
N ASP A 213 -8.08 26.14 -6.79
CA ASP A 213 -9.00 27.18 -7.25
C ASP A 213 -8.79 27.67 -8.69
N LYS A 214 -7.99 26.94 -9.49
CA LYS A 214 -7.67 27.31 -10.86
C LYS A 214 -8.07 26.22 -11.86
N ALA A 215 -8.14 26.65 -13.12
CA ALA A 215 -8.28 25.80 -14.31
C ALA A 215 -6.98 25.70 -15.12
N VAL A 216 -5.84 26.14 -14.56
CA VAL A 216 -4.52 26.01 -15.18
C VAL A 216 -4.01 24.58 -14.97
N LEU A 217 -3.79 23.86 -16.07
CA LEU A 217 -3.22 22.52 -16.05
C LEU A 217 -1.78 22.53 -15.57
N LYS A 218 -1.45 21.62 -14.66
CA LYS A 218 -0.06 21.43 -14.22
C LYS A 218 0.70 20.51 -15.17
N PRO A 219 2.02 20.68 -15.36
CA PRO A 219 2.85 19.85 -16.24
C PRO A 219 2.73 18.33 -15.99
N GLU A 220 2.46 17.94 -14.74
CA GLU A 220 2.24 16.56 -14.30
C GLU A 220 1.04 15.89 -15.00
N SER A 221 0.16 16.67 -15.64
CA SER A 221 -0.98 16.16 -16.41
C SER A 221 -0.59 15.61 -17.80
N ARG A 222 0.61 15.96 -18.28
CA ARG A 222 1.05 15.66 -19.65
C ARG A 222 1.00 14.17 -20.02
N PRO A 223 1.43 13.21 -19.18
CA PRO A 223 1.36 11.80 -19.53
C PRO A 223 -0.08 11.31 -19.77
N THR A 224 -1.04 11.79 -18.98
CA THR A 224 -2.46 11.46 -19.18
C THR A 224 -2.99 12.07 -20.47
N LEU A 225 -2.66 13.33 -20.75
CA LEU A 225 -3.03 14.01 -22.01
C LEU A 225 -2.46 13.27 -23.24
N GLU A 226 -1.22 12.77 -23.16
CA GLU A 226 -0.60 11.94 -24.20
C GLU A 226 -1.40 10.65 -24.46
N GLN A 227 -1.92 10.00 -23.41
CA GLN A 227 -2.75 8.80 -23.57
C GLN A 227 -4.13 9.11 -24.16
N ILE A 228 -4.76 10.24 -23.80
CA ILE A 228 -6.01 10.69 -24.43
C ILE A 228 -5.78 10.96 -25.91
N ALA A 229 -4.69 11.68 -26.25
CA ALA A 229 -4.34 11.97 -27.63
C ALA A 229 -4.06 10.69 -28.43
N LYS A 230 -3.35 9.73 -27.84
CA LYS A 230 -3.11 8.40 -28.44
C LYS A 230 -4.42 7.66 -28.73
N LEU A 231 -5.36 7.63 -27.78
CA LEU A 231 -6.68 7.06 -27.98
C LEU A 231 -7.40 7.73 -29.17
N LEU A 232 -7.54 9.05 -29.13
CA LEU A 232 -8.28 9.80 -30.16
C LEU A 232 -7.62 9.73 -31.54
N THR A 233 -6.29 9.60 -31.60
CA THR A 233 -5.57 9.35 -32.85
C THR A 233 -5.82 7.95 -33.39
N SER A 234 -5.83 6.94 -32.51
CA SER A 234 -6.08 5.54 -32.89
C SER A 234 -7.54 5.26 -33.31
N GLN A 235 -8.48 6.10 -32.89
CA GLN A 235 -9.90 5.99 -33.22
C GLN A 235 -10.42 7.29 -33.83
N PRO A 236 -10.21 7.55 -35.14
CA PRO A 236 -10.55 8.83 -35.77
C PRO A 236 -12.03 9.21 -35.69
N GLN A 237 -12.93 8.22 -35.57
CA GLN A 237 -14.38 8.41 -35.48
C GLN A 237 -14.86 8.67 -34.04
N LEU A 238 -14.01 8.47 -33.04
CA LEU A 238 -14.39 8.66 -31.64
C LEU A 238 -14.51 10.16 -31.33
N ASN A 239 -15.70 10.58 -30.93
CA ASN A 239 -15.94 11.86 -30.29
C ASN A 239 -16.05 11.63 -28.78
N VAL A 240 -15.69 12.60 -27.96
CA VAL A 240 -15.79 12.48 -26.50
C VAL A 240 -16.32 13.75 -25.87
N PHE A 241 -17.05 13.58 -24.77
CA PHE A 241 -17.27 14.64 -23.79
C PHE A 241 -16.15 14.58 -22.74
N ILE A 242 -15.56 15.73 -22.44
CA ILE A 242 -14.64 15.93 -21.33
C ILE A 242 -15.47 16.57 -20.22
N VAL A 243 -15.66 15.85 -19.12
CA VAL A 243 -16.55 16.27 -18.04
C VAL A 243 -15.73 16.57 -16.79
N GLY A 244 -15.81 17.80 -16.29
CA GLY A 244 -15.15 18.20 -15.05
C GLY A 244 -16.04 17.96 -13.84
N HIS A 245 -15.41 17.59 -12.72
CA HIS A 245 -16.05 17.40 -11.41
C HIS A 245 -15.28 18.14 -10.31
N THR A 246 -15.97 18.51 -9.24
CA THR A 246 -15.39 19.07 -8.02
C THR A 246 -15.80 18.23 -6.81
N ASP A 247 -15.14 18.46 -5.68
CA ASP A 247 -15.68 18.04 -4.39
C ASP A 247 -16.74 19.04 -3.90
N SER A 248 -17.27 18.84 -2.69
CA SER A 248 -18.31 19.68 -2.10
C SER A 248 -17.80 20.98 -1.45
N GLN A 249 -16.52 21.32 -1.57
CA GLN A 249 -15.98 22.54 -0.97
C GLN A 249 -16.27 23.74 -1.86
N GLY A 250 -16.80 24.82 -1.29
CA GLY A 250 -17.17 26.02 -2.04
C GLY A 250 -18.63 26.04 -2.53
N ALA A 251 -19.04 27.18 -3.07
CA ALA A 251 -20.42 27.40 -3.49
C ALA A 251 -20.79 26.55 -4.73
N TYR A 252 -22.08 26.21 -4.86
CA TYR A 252 -22.59 25.40 -5.96
C TYR A 252 -22.26 26.00 -7.34
N GLU A 253 -22.67 27.26 -7.60
CA GLU A 253 -22.43 27.95 -8.87
C GLU A 253 -20.94 28.05 -9.20
N TYR A 254 -20.12 28.28 -8.16
CA TYR A 254 -18.68 28.34 -8.30
C TYR A 254 -18.08 27.01 -8.75
N ASN A 255 -18.50 25.91 -8.12
CA ASN A 255 -18.04 24.58 -8.47
C ASN A 255 -18.50 24.15 -9.87
N LEU A 256 -19.71 24.53 -10.27
CA LEU A 256 -20.23 24.28 -11.61
C LEU A 256 -19.37 24.99 -12.66
N ASP A 257 -19.10 26.28 -12.49
CA ASP A 257 -18.22 27.05 -13.37
C ASP A 257 -16.77 26.51 -13.39
N LEU A 258 -16.19 26.26 -12.22
CA LEU A 258 -14.81 25.75 -12.11
C LEU A 258 -14.65 24.40 -12.81
N SER A 259 -15.61 23.49 -12.63
CA SER A 259 -15.58 22.18 -13.28
C SER A 259 -15.62 22.29 -14.81
N LYS A 260 -16.44 23.21 -15.34
CA LYS A 260 -16.54 23.47 -16.78
C LYS A 260 -15.24 24.06 -17.34
N ARG A 261 -14.67 25.08 -16.69
CA ARG A 261 -13.39 25.68 -17.10
C ARG A 261 -12.24 24.68 -17.11
N ARG A 262 -12.23 23.74 -16.16
CA ARG A 262 -11.24 22.65 -16.12
C ARG A 262 -11.37 21.71 -17.30
N ALA A 263 -12.59 21.32 -17.67
CA ALA A 263 -12.83 20.52 -18.88
C ALA A 263 -12.39 21.27 -20.16
N GLU A 264 -12.69 22.56 -20.24
CA GLU A 264 -12.26 23.43 -21.35
C GLU A 264 -10.74 23.55 -21.46
N ALA A 265 -10.03 23.67 -20.32
CA ALA A 265 -8.57 23.69 -20.30
C ALA A 265 -7.96 22.39 -20.85
N VAL A 266 -8.53 21.23 -20.50
CA VAL A 266 -8.10 19.93 -21.05
C VAL A 266 -8.33 19.87 -22.56
N ALA A 267 -9.51 20.28 -23.03
CA ALA A 267 -9.81 20.31 -24.47
C ALA A 267 -8.84 21.23 -25.24
N ALA A 268 -8.60 22.43 -24.70
CA ALA A 268 -7.70 23.41 -25.30
C ALA A 268 -6.26 22.87 -25.40
N GLU A 269 -5.78 22.17 -24.36
CA GLU A 269 -4.44 21.58 -24.36
C GLU A 269 -4.33 20.43 -25.37
N LEU A 270 -5.35 19.58 -25.50
CA LEU A 270 -5.41 18.52 -26.53
C LEU A 270 -5.37 19.09 -27.96
N VAL A 271 -6.06 20.20 -28.20
CA VAL A 271 -6.04 20.87 -29.51
C VAL A 271 -4.69 21.52 -29.78
N LYS A 272 -4.18 22.30 -28.81
CA LYS A 272 -2.95 23.09 -28.95
C LYS A 272 -1.71 22.22 -29.11
N SER A 273 -1.52 21.26 -28.20
CA SER A 273 -0.28 20.51 -28.06
C SER A 273 -0.31 19.17 -28.80
N PHE A 274 -1.49 18.56 -28.96
CA PHE A 274 -1.64 17.23 -29.56
C PHE A 274 -2.40 17.22 -30.90
N ARG A 275 -2.83 18.39 -31.37
CA ARG A 275 -3.49 18.58 -32.68
C ARG A 275 -4.76 17.75 -32.86
N ILE A 276 -5.47 17.46 -31.77
CA ILE A 276 -6.79 16.85 -31.84
C ILE A 276 -7.79 17.87 -32.37
N ALA A 277 -8.63 17.47 -33.33
CA ALA A 277 -9.62 18.35 -33.92
C ALA A 277 -10.65 18.79 -32.87
N GLN A 278 -10.86 20.11 -32.72
CA GLN A 278 -11.81 20.71 -31.77
C GLN A 278 -13.22 20.11 -31.88
N ALA A 279 -13.68 19.80 -33.10
CA ALA A 279 -15.01 19.25 -33.35
C ALA A 279 -15.26 17.88 -32.68
N ARG A 280 -14.20 17.17 -32.30
CA ARG A 280 -14.26 15.86 -31.63
C ARG A 280 -14.36 15.96 -30.10
N LEU A 281 -14.15 17.16 -29.55
CA LEU A 281 -14.09 17.41 -28.12
C LEU A 281 -15.26 18.30 -27.72
N ARG A 282 -16.14 17.76 -26.87
CA ARG A 282 -17.17 18.56 -26.19
C ARG A 282 -16.81 18.66 -24.72
N THR A 283 -17.17 19.76 -24.06
CA THR A 283 -16.84 19.99 -22.65
C THR A 283 -18.11 20.20 -21.84
N ALA A 284 -18.12 19.67 -20.63
CA ALA A 284 -19.17 19.90 -19.64
C ALA A 284 -18.57 20.00 -18.25
N GLY A 285 -19.27 20.70 -17.35
CA GLY A 285 -18.98 20.73 -15.93
C GLY A 285 -20.22 20.32 -15.17
N VAL A 286 -20.07 19.43 -14.18
CA VAL A 286 -21.17 19.00 -13.32
C VAL A 286 -20.96 19.40 -11.84
N GLY A 287 -19.90 20.15 -11.57
CA GLY A 287 -19.52 20.57 -10.22
C GLY A 287 -19.48 19.39 -9.25
N LEU A 288 -20.18 19.56 -8.13
CA LEU A 288 -20.24 18.60 -7.02
C LEU A 288 -21.39 17.59 -7.12
N LEU A 289 -22.20 17.64 -8.19
CA LEU A 289 -23.47 16.91 -8.28
C LEU A 289 -23.33 15.40 -8.56
N ALA A 290 -22.14 14.94 -8.94
CA ALA A 290 -21.86 13.54 -9.26
C ALA A 290 -20.65 13.00 -8.46
N PRO A 291 -20.78 12.86 -7.13
CA PRO A 291 -19.70 12.33 -6.29
C PRO A 291 -19.56 10.82 -6.48
N VAL A 292 -18.32 10.34 -6.52
CA VAL A 292 -17.95 8.92 -6.55
C VAL A 292 -17.32 8.47 -5.22
N GLY A 293 -17.01 9.43 -4.34
CA GLY A 293 -16.51 9.20 -2.99
C GLY A 293 -17.20 10.10 -1.98
N SER A 294 -17.10 9.73 -0.70
CA SER A 294 -17.66 10.53 0.39
C SER A 294 -16.97 11.90 0.47
N ASN A 295 -17.74 12.98 0.43
CA ASN A 295 -17.19 14.33 0.63
C ASN A 295 -16.77 14.60 2.09
N ALA A 296 -17.14 13.73 3.02
CA ALA A 296 -16.77 13.86 4.43
C ALA A 296 -15.29 13.54 4.69
N THR A 297 -14.60 12.84 3.78
CA THR A 297 -13.19 12.44 3.95
C THR A 297 -12.31 13.06 2.87
N ASP A 298 -11.05 13.33 3.21
CA ASP A 298 -10.07 13.88 2.28
C ASP A 298 -9.86 12.95 1.08
N ALA A 299 -9.82 11.64 1.34
CA ALA A 299 -9.70 10.60 0.32
C ALA A 299 -10.91 10.60 -0.64
N GLY A 300 -12.14 10.70 -0.12
CA GLY A 300 -13.33 10.74 -0.97
C GLY A 300 -13.46 12.04 -1.75
N ARG A 301 -13.07 13.18 -1.16
CA ARG A 301 -12.97 14.46 -1.89
C ARG A 301 -11.93 14.40 -3.01
N ALA A 302 -10.79 13.74 -2.79
CA ALA A 302 -9.79 13.54 -3.82
C ALA A 302 -10.33 12.74 -5.02
N LEU A 303 -11.19 11.74 -4.79
CA LEU A 303 -11.87 11.02 -5.87
C LEU A 303 -12.90 11.91 -6.60
N ASN A 304 -13.54 12.85 -5.91
CA ASN A 304 -14.53 13.72 -6.54
C ASN A 304 -13.90 14.82 -7.42
N ARG A 305 -12.69 15.27 -7.09
CA ARG A 305 -11.91 16.22 -7.90
C ARG A 305 -11.26 15.52 -9.10
N ARG A 306 -12.05 15.28 -10.15
CA ARG A 306 -11.63 14.51 -11.33
C ARG A 306 -12.12 15.12 -12.64
N VAL A 307 -11.56 14.63 -13.73
CA VAL A 307 -12.09 14.80 -15.09
C VAL A 307 -12.45 13.42 -15.63
N GLU A 308 -13.53 13.31 -16.39
CA GLU A 308 -13.92 12.08 -17.08
C GLU A 308 -13.93 12.28 -18.59
N LEU A 309 -13.63 11.21 -19.33
CA LEU A 309 -14.07 11.09 -20.71
C LEU A 309 -15.39 10.32 -20.73
N VAL A 310 -16.35 10.82 -21.48
CA VAL A 310 -17.67 10.19 -21.66
C VAL A 310 -17.91 10.01 -23.16
N ALA A 311 -18.36 8.81 -23.53
CA ALA A 311 -18.78 8.48 -24.88
C ALA A 311 -20.06 9.25 -25.22
N PRO A 312 -20.24 9.71 -26.47
CA PRO A 312 -21.41 10.46 -26.89
C PRO A 312 -22.67 9.62 -27.02
#